data_AF-A0A816CKL5-F1
#
_entry.id   AF-A0A816CKL5-F1
#
_cell.length_a   1.000
_cell.length_b   1.000
_cell.length_c   1.000
_cell.angle_alpha   90.00
_cell.angle_beta   90.00
_cell.angle_gamma   90.00
#
_symmetry.space_group_name_H-M   'P 1'
#
loop_
_entity.id
_entity.type
_entity.pdbx_description
1 polymer ?
#
loop_
_entity_poly.entity_id
_entity_poly.type
_entity_poly.pdbx_seq_one_letter_code
_entity_poly.pdbx_strand_id
1 'polypeptide(L)'
;WDTTTEELRQLYTKCIDKRILVGAINGSSSTVLALAAVGPSTILQLETSLNQPIYYNNVYWYLTSNTSFGFSPLPKIIQSKVDIETVDGDKRLSWYLDRATGGWRAGTTTGLHHDNNWRKIIMTEK
;
A
#
# COMPACT_ATOMS: atom_id res chain seq x y z
N TRP A 1 -7.12 -7.50 -10.17
CA TRP A 1 -6.51 -6.25 -9.68
C TRP A 1 -5.17 -6.63 -9.06
N ASP A 2 -4.28 -7.15 -9.89
CA ASP A 2 -2.92 -7.44 -9.45
C ASP A 2 -2.14 -6.14 -9.36
N THR A 3 -1.19 -6.08 -8.44
CA THR A 3 -0.19 -5.02 -8.44
C THR A 3 1.13 -5.73 -8.33
N THR A 4 1.95 -5.59 -9.36
CA THR A 4 3.26 -6.20 -9.37
C THR A 4 4.29 -5.22 -8.84
N THR A 5 5.38 -5.76 -8.30
CA THR A 5 6.54 -4.96 -7.92
C THR A 5 7.09 -4.18 -9.12
N GLU A 6 7.03 -4.78 -10.31
CA GLU A 6 7.50 -4.16 -11.55
C GLU A 6 6.63 -2.95 -11.96
N GLU A 7 5.30 -3.04 -11.84
CA GLU A 7 4.41 -1.90 -12.10
C GLU A 7 4.70 -0.72 -11.16
N LEU A 8 5.01 -0.98 -9.89
CA LEU A 8 5.39 0.08 -8.94
C LEU A 8 6.71 0.75 -9.34
N ARG A 9 7.70 -0.03 -9.78
CA ARG A 9 8.98 0.50 -10.29
C ARG A 9 8.79 1.31 -11.57
N GLN A 10 7.94 0.87 -12.49
CA GLN A 10 7.60 1.63 -13.69
C GLN A 10 6.83 2.91 -13.38
N LEU A 11 6.03 2.93 -12.31
CA LEU A 11 5.39 4.15 -11.84
C LEU A 11 6.42 5.09 -11.22
N TYR A 12 7.37 4.57 -10.44
CA TYR A 12 8.47 5.36 -9.87
C TYR A 12 9.24 6.15 -10.93
N THR A 13 9.58 5.53 -12.07
CA THR A 13 10.32 6.23 -13.14
C THR A 13 9.58 7.43 -13.72
N LYS A 14 8.25 7.50 -13.54
CA LYS A 14 7.39 8.61 -13.99
C LYS A 14 7.21 9.70 -12.93
N CYS A 15 7.64 9.47 -11.69
CA CYS A 15 7.42 10.38 -10.56
C CYS A 15 8.63 10.54 -9.63
N ILE A 16 9.84 10.38 -10.17
CA ILE A 16 11.09 10.61 -9.45
C ILE A 16 11.06 12.00 -8.79
N ASP A 17 11.51 12.06 -7.54
CA ASP A 17 11.55 13.26 -6.69
C ASP A 17 10.21 13.96 -6.41
N LYS A 18 9.09 13.30 -6.71
CA LYS A 18 7.75 13.78 -6.37
C LYS A 18 7.23 13.15 -5.08
N ARG A 19 6.22 13.77 -4.46
CA ARG A 19 5.38 13.08 -3.48
C ARG A 19 4.29 12.30 -4.20
N ILE A 20 3.91 11.21 -3.56
CA ILE A 20 2.82 10.36 -4.00
C ILE A 20 1.85 10.14 -2.86
N LEU A 21 0.58 10.05 -3.22
CA LEU A 21 -0.48 9.57 -2.36
C LEU A 21 -0.72 8.10 -2.66
N VAL A 22 -0.74 7.28 -1.62
CA VAL A 22 -1.15 5.87 -1.67
C VAL A 22 -2.36 5.70 -0.79
N GLY A 23 -3.43 5.11 -1.31
CA GLY A 23 -4.66 4.94 -0.56
C GLY A 23 -5.61 3.90 -1.14
N ALA A 24 -6.81 3.89 -0.58
CA ALA A 24 -7.90 3.03 -1.03
C ALA A 24 -9.22 3.80 -1.09
N ILE A 25 -10.05 3.42 -2.06
CA ILE A 25 -11.42 3.92 -2.22
C ILE A 25 -12.37 2.73 -2.13
N ASN A 26 -13.47 2.89 -1.39
CA ASN A 26 -14.58 1.95 -1.37
C ASN A 26 -15.69 2.44 -2.31
N GLY A 27 -16.07 1.60 -3.27
CA GLY A 27 -17.12 1.87 -4.24
C GLY A 27 -16.54 2.22 -5.61
N SER A 28 -17.16 1.65 -6.65
CA SER A 28 -16.75 1.80 -8.04
C SER A 28 -16.87 3.24 -8.55
N SER A 29 -17.86 3.99 -8.07
CA SER A 29 -18.11 5.41 -8.42
C SER A 29 -17.63 6.40 -7.36
N SER A 30 -17.12 5.94 -6.22
CA SER A 30 -16.67 6.83 -5.15
C SER A 30 -15.42 7.61 -5.55
N THR A 31 -15.35 8.85 -5.08
CA THR A 31 -14.19 9.74 -5.20
C THR A 31 -13.57 10.07 -3.83
N VAL A 32 -14.13 9.50 -2.76
CA VAL A 32 -13.67 9.72 -1.39
C VAL A 32 -12.68 8.62 -1.00
N LEU A 33 -11.48 9.02 -0.60
CA LEU A 33 -10.49 8.11 -0.03
C LEU A 33 -11.00 7.61 1.32
N ALA A 34 -11.10 6.29 1.47
CA ALA A 34 -11.39 5.67 2.75
C ALA A 34 -10.22 5.85 3.72
N LEU A 35 -9.00 5.79 3.18
CA LEU A 35 -7.75 6.09 3.87
C LEU A 35 -6.66 6.39 2.84
N ALA A 36 -5.66 7.17 3.24
CA ALA A 36 -4.46 7.39 2.44
C ALA A 36 -3.29 7.84 3.30
N ALA A 37 -2.08 7.67 2.77
CA ALA A 37 -0.85 8.27 3.26
C ALA A 37 -0.08 8.93 2.11
N VAL A 38 0.72 9.94 2.43
CA VAL A 38 1.57 10.65 1.46
C VAL A 38 3.03 10.39 1.80
N GLY A 39 3.80 9.97 0.81
CA GLY A 39 5.22 9.64 0.95
C GLY A 39 6.05 10.10 -0.24
N PRO A 40 7.39 10.03 -0.15
CA PRO A 40 8.25 10.25 -1.31
C PRO A 40 8.05 9.13 -2.34
N SER A 41 8.23 9.42 -3.63
CA SER A 41 8.07 8.41 -4.69
C SER A 41 9.00 7.21 -4.55
N THR A 42 10.13 7.36 -3.83
CA THR A 42 11.08 6.28 -3.55
C THR A 42 10.44 5.07 -2.85
N ILE A 43 9.32 5.24 -2.15
CA ILE A 43 8.59 4.11 -1.53
C ILE A 43 8.04 3.11 -2.57
N LEU A 44 7.92 3.50 -3.83
CA LEU A 44 7.50 2.62 -4.94
C LEU A 44 8.61 1.70 -5.48
N GLN A 45 9.87 1.92 -5.09
CA GLN A 45 11.01 1.12 -5.59
C GLN A 45 11.90 0.55 -4.49
N LEU A 46 11.94 1.17 -3.31
CA LEU A 46 12.85 0.80 -2.24
C LEU A 46 12.34 -0.47 -1.54
N GLU A 47 12.95 -1.61 -1.86
CA GLU A 47 12.59 -2.87 -1.22
C GLU A 47 12.89 -2.86 0.27
N THR A 48 11.94 -3.39 1.06
CA THR A 48 12.06 -3.59 2.49
C THR A 48 12.17 -5.07 2.83
N SER A 49 13.03 -5.41 3.78
CA SER A 49 13.05 -6.75 4.36
C SER A 49 11.73 -7.07 5.06
N LEU A 50 11.41 -8.36 5.15
CA LEU A 50 10.18 -8.84 5.77
C LEU A 50 10.04 -8.30 7.20
N ASN A 51 8.89 -7.69 7.51
CA ASN A 51 8.56 -7.07 8.81
C ASN A 51 9.45 -5.89 9.21
N GLN A 52 10.20 -5.31 8.28
CA GLN A 52 11.11 -4.19 8.55
C GLN A 52 10.72 -2.98 7.68
N PRO A 53 9.62 -2.29 8.00
CA PRO A 53 9.21 -1.12 7.24
C PRO A 53 10.18 0.05 7.46
N ILE A 54 10.22 0.95 6.49
CA ILE A 54 11.02 2.17 6.54
C ILE A 54 10.16 3.37 6.92
N TYR A 55 10.71 4.27 7.73
CA TYR A 55 9.98 5.42 8.24
C TYR A 55 10.16 6.66 7.36
N TYR A 56 9.06 7.20 6.85
CA TYR A 56 9.02 8.49 6.15
C TYR A 56 7.78 9.28 6.58
N ASN A 57 7.98 10.53 7.01
CA ASN A 57 6.93 11.50 7.30
C ASN A 57 5.79 10.96 8.20
N ASN A 58 6.13 10.36 9.34
CA ASN A 58 5.17 9.80 10.31
C ASN A 58 4.43 8.54 9.84
N VAL A 59 4.95 7.87 8.81
CA VAL A 59 4.37 6.65 8.25
C VAL A 59 5.45 5.61 8.03
N TYR A 60 5.16 4.36 8.39
CA TYR A 60 6.00 3.20 8.13
C TYR A 60 5.56 2.54 6.83
N TRP A 61 6.41 2.63 5.81
CA TRP A 61 6.17 2.09 4.47
C TRP A 61 6.87 0.75 4.29
N TYR A 62 6.29 -0.13 3.51
CA TYR A 62 6.93 -1.39 3.15
C TYR A 62 6.63 -1.76 1.69
N LEU A 63 7.65 -2.27 1.04
CA LEU A 63 7.62 -2.85 -0.31
C LEU A 63 8.43 -4.14 -0.25
N THR A 64 7.77 -5.27 0.03
CA THR A 64 8.45 -6.57 0.09
C THR A 64 7.97 -7.43 -1.07
N SER A 65 8.83 -7.59 -2.07
CA SER A 65 8.56 -8.36 -3.29
C SER A 65 8.02 -9.76 -2.99
N ASN A 66 7.10 -10.26 -3.82
CA ASN A 66 6.37 -11.53 -3.64
C ASN A 66 5.52 -11.64 -2.35
N THR A 67 5.43 -10.55 -1.58
CA THR A 67 4.73 -10.47 -0.30
C THR A 67 3.69 -9.37 -0.38
N SER A 68 4.02 -8.15 0.01
CA SER A 68 3.05 -7.06 0.10
C SER A 68 3.69 -5.69 0.05
N PHE A 69 2.87 -4.72 -0.30
CA PHE A 69 3.17 -3.30 -0.12
C PHE A 69 2.05 -2.61 0.63
N GLY A 70 2.43 -1.56 1.34
CA GLY A 70 1.48 -0.75 2.08
C GLY A 70 2.15 0.13 3.12
N PHE A 71 1.36 0.49 4.12
CA PHE A 71 1.83 1.35 5.20
C PHE A 71 1.09 1.13 6.52
N SER A 72 1.72 1.59 7.58
CA SER A 72 1.25 1.53 8.96
C SER A 72 1.63 2.80 9.74
N PRO A 73 0.84 3.22 10.74
CA PRO A 73 1.25 4.28 11.66
C PRO A 73 2.33 3.83 12.66
N LEU A 74 2.53 2.53 12.81
CA LEU A 74 3.45 1.92 13.78
C LEU A 74 4.55 1.10 13.08
N PRO A 75 5.75 0.98 13.68
CA PRO A 75 6.85 0.18 13.11
C PRO A 75 6.54 -1.31 13.05
N LYS A 76 5.66 -1.78 13.94
CA LYS A 76 5.26 -3.19 14.00
C LYS A 76 4.23 -3.49 12.91
N ILE A 77 4.64 -4.35 11.98
CA ILE A 77 3.81 -5.01 10.97
C ILE A 77 4.05 -6.53 11.05
N ILE A 78 3.10 -7.32 10.55
CA ILE A 78 3.23 -8.80 10.50
C ILE A 78 2.88 -9.27 9.09
N GLN A 79 3.88 -9.40 8.22
CA GLN A 79 3.74 -9.83 6.84
C GLN A 79 3.69 -11.36 6.71
N SER A 80 2.54 -11.97 7.01
CA SER A 80 2.24 -13.36 6.64
C SER A 80 1.64 -13.39 5.23
N LYS A 81 2.47 -13.02 4.24
CA LYS A 81 2.10 -12.60 2.86
C LYS A 81 1.54 -11.19 2.75
N VAL A 82 0.86 -10.68 3.77
CA VAL A 82 0.32 -9.32 3.88
C VAL A 82 0.40 -8.89 5.34
N ASP A 83 0.34 -7.58 5.64
CA ASP A 83 0.30 -7.11 7.03
C ASP A 83 -1.02 -7.52 7.69
N ILE A 84 -0.94 -8.40 8.70
CA ILE A 84 -2.08 -8.89 9.49
C ILE A 84 -2.19 -8.28 10.89
N GLU A 85 -1.28 -7.37 11.27
CA GLU A 85 -1.33 -6.70 12.59
C GLU A 85 -2.64 -5.92 12.76
N THR A 86 -3.21 -5.87 13.96
CA THR A 86 -4.56 -5.29 14.20
C THR A 86 -4.52 -3.97 14.95
N VAL A 87 -3.43 -3.68 15.67
CA VAL A 87 -3.27 -2.41 16.39
C VAL A 87 -3.25 -1.24 15.40
N ASP A 88 -4.08 -0.22 15.64
CA ASP A 88 -4.32 0.92 14.73
C ASP A 88 -4.72 0.49 13.31
N GLY A 89 -5.52 -0.58 13.22
CA GLY A 89 -5.98 -1.14 11.96
C GLY A 89 -6.65 -0.12 11.03
N ASP A 90 -7.40 0.84 11.57
CA ASP A 90 -8.06 1.93 10.85
C ASP A 90 -7.10 2.81 10.02
N LYS A 91 -5.80 2.79 10.35
CA LYS A 91 -4.75 3.59 9.70
C LYS A 91 -3.79 2.75 8.87
N ARG A 92 -4.09 1.47 8.63
CA ARG A 92 -3.23 0.54 7.89
C ARG A 92 -3.75 0.28 6.49
N LEU A 93 -2.82 0.08 5.56
CA LEU A 93 -3.12 -0.41 4.21
C LEU A 93 -2.13 -1.52 3.88
N SER A 94 -2.63 -2.62 3.32
CA SER A 94 -1.77 -3.70 2.84
C SER A 94 -2.39 -4.34 1.62
N TRP A 95 -1.60 -4.51 0.57
CA TRP A 95 -2.00 -5.29 -0.59
C TRP A 95 -1.00 -6.38 -0.93
N TYR A 96 -1.49 -7.42 -1.58
CA TYR A 96 -0.62 -8.43 -2.15
C TYR A 96 0.19 -7.85 -3.32
N LEU A 97 1.41 -8.34 -3.46
CA LEU A 97 2.24 -8.15 -4.64
C LEU A 97 2.45 -9.48 -5.36
N ASP A 98 2.50 -9.42 -6.69
CA ASP A 98 2.97 -10.51 -7.56
C ASP A 98 2.18 -11.83 -7.40
N ARG A 99 0.85 -11.72 -7.17
CA ARG A 99 0.00 -12.88 -6.79
C ARG A 99 -1.32 -12.96 -7.57
N ALA A 100 -1.50 -12.14 -8.61
CA ALA A 100 -2.74 -12.08 -9.38
C ALA A 100 -3.98 -11.81 -8.52
N THR A 101 -3.84 -11.07 -7.42
CA THR A 101 -4.92 -10.84 -6.44
C THR A 101 -4.92 -9.41 -5.89
N GLY A 102 -6.02 -9.05 -5.22
CA GLY A 102 -6.32 -7.71 -4.75
C GLY A 102 -5.54 -7.19 -3.54
N GLY A 103 -6.18 -6.28 -2.81
CA GLY A 103 -5.70 -5.83 -1.51
C GLY A 103 -5.96 -6.88 -0.41
N TRP A 104 -5.27 -6.78 0.72
CA TRP A 104 -5.68 -7.49 1.94
C TRP A 104 -6.53 -6.60 2.81
N ARG A 105 -6.10 -5.36 3.05
CA ARG A 105 -6.81 -4.42 3.90
C ARG A 105 -6.78 -2.99 3.40
N ALA A 106 -7.83 -2.29 3.78
CA ALA A 106 -7.90 -0.84 3.80
C ALA A 106 -8.58 -0.45 5.13
N GLY A 107 -7.77 -0.02 6.10
CA GLY A 107 -8.25 0.31 7.42
C GLY A 107 -8.62 -0.97 8.18
N THR A 108 -9.72 -0.91 8.94
CA THR A 108 -10.25 -2.08 9.64
C THR A 108 -10.90 -3.10 8.71
N THR A 109 -11.19 -2.76 7.45
CA THR A 109 -11.74 -3.71 6.47
C THR A 109 -10.63 -4.58 5.90
N THR A 110 -10.72 -5.89 6.14
CA THR A 110 -9.77 -6.91 5.68
C THR A 110 -10.44 -7.87 4.67
N GLY A 111 -9.67 -8.79 4.10
CA GLY A 111 -10.21 -9.79 3.16
C GLY A 111 -10.51 -9.24 1.75
N LEU A 112 -9.89 -8.12 1.35
CA LEU A 112 -10.21 -7.42 0.10
C LEU A 112 -9.72 -8.10 -1.20
N HIS A 113 -9.16 -9.30 -1.12
CA HIS A 113 -8.44 -9.97 -2.21
C HIS A 113 -9.38 -10.54 -3.29
N HIS A 114 -10.67 -10.64 -2.95
CA HIS A 114 -11.77 -10.98 -3.86
C HIS A 114 -12.89 -9.92 -3.90
N ASP A 115 -12.68 -8.73 -3.33
CA ASP A 115 -13.67 -7.65 -3.34
C ASP A 115 -13.45 -6.67 -4.50
N ASN A 116 -14.41 -6.63 -5.43
CA ASN A 116 -14.39 -5.75 -6.60
C ASN A 116 -14.78 -4.28 -6.31
N ASN A 117 -15.29 -3.98 -5.12
CA ASN A 117 -15.70 -2.61 -4.77
C ASN A 117 -14.51 -1.74 -4.34
N TRP A 118 -13.46 -2.37 -3.80
CA TRP A 118 -12.28 -1.66 -3.31
C TRP A 118 -11.25 -1.45 -4.41
N ARG A 119 -10.74 -0.22 -4.50
CA ARG A 119 -9.72 0.17 -5.47
C ARG A 119 -8.51 0.74 -4.77
N LYS A 120 -7.32 0.28 -5.18
CA LYS A 120 -6.03 0.87 -4.81
C LYS A 120 -5.85 2.17 -5.58
N ILE A 121 -5.34 3.19 -4.93
CA ILE A 121 -5.05 4.49 -5.54
C ILE A 121 -3.59 4.82 -5.31
N ILE A 122 -2.88 5.12 -6.40
CA ILE A 122 -1.59 5.81 -6.36
C ILE A 122 -1.71 7.06 -7.22
N MET A 123 -1.51 8.22 -6.63
CA MET A 123 -1.55 9.52 -7.31
C MET A 123 -0.22 10.23 -7.09
N THR A 124 0.23 10.97 -8.10
CA THR A 124 1.46 11.74 -8.03
C THR A 124 1.12 13.23 -8.00
N GLU A 125 1.96 14.03 -7.36
CA GLU A 125 1.91 15.47 -7.58
C GLU A 125 2.12 15.80 -9.08
N LYS A 126 1.49 16.88 -9.55
CA LYS A 126 1.64 17.35 -10.94
C LYS A 126 3.09 17.70 -11.23
#